data_AF-A0AB33JBY0-F1
#
_entry.id   AF-A0AB33JBY0-F1
#
_cell.length_a   1.000
_cell.length_b   1.000
_cell.length_c   1.000
_cell.angle_alpha   90.00
_cell.angle_beta   90.00
_cell.angle_gamma   90.00
#
_symmetry.space_group_name_H-M   'P 1'
#
loop_
_entity.id
_entity.type
_entity.pdbx_description
1 polymer ?
#
loop_
_entity_poly.entity_id
_entity_poly.type
_entity_poly.pdbx_seq_one_letter_code
_entity_poly.pdbx_strand_id
1 'polypeptide(L)'
;MEQVVMSNKISVITVVFNDAKHIRDTMESFFSQTWENKEYIVIDGGSTDGTADIIKEYQNRLTYWCSEKDGGIYDAMNKGIIQCNGDWINILNSGDTYVSAHALEDVIKQTKNIAETDVIYGDSIEQTPSHDVHMKASCDPSLMQWQPIYRHGSSLIRSEMQKKNLFDLSLLNKLDFSLDWEMIFRIYNNGARFQYVNVTIQNYEKSGISNQIKKSLWYNYVITSQGKFKFKKALFYVKQRLSLAFTSSFIYEWIKGFFVEYCVNDILPHIPFWIWRKMYLQLLQMQIGQKTFIMKSNYIISPNRISIGDYTHVNRGCLIDARGHITIGNNVSISHNVSLITGSHLTDSTTFKASYKNIRIDDYAWLGIGCTILQGVHIGEGAVVCAGAIVTKSVEPYTIVAGIPARRIGIRNNNLEYHCIWDSPFT
;
A
#
# COMPACT_ATOMS: atom_id res chain seq x y z
N MET A 1 7.20 -37.56 -26.70
CA MET A 1 6.85 -37.08 -25.35
C MET A 1 5.67 -36.15 -25.52
N GLU A 2 4.49 -36.57 -25.10
CA GLU A 2 3.30 -35.70 -25.09
C GLU A 2 3.58 -34.53 -24.16
N GLN A 3 3.45 -33.30 -24.66
CA GLN A 3 3.37 -32.12 -23.81
C GLN A 3 2.10 -32.26 -22.96
N VAL A 4 2.25 -32.55 -21.68
CA VAL A 4 1.15 -32.44 -20.71
C VAL A 4 0.69 -30.99 -20.75
N VAL A 5 -0.49 -30.75 -21.35
CA VAL A 5 -1.14 -29.44 -21.31
C VAL A 5 -1.51 -29.21 -19.85
N MET A 6 -0.75 -28.37 -19.16
CA MET A 6 -1.04 -28.02 -17.77
C MET A 6 -2.39 -27.31 -17.71
N SER A 7 -3.29 -27.80 -16.86
CA SER A 7 -4.61 -27.21 -16.68
C SER A 7 -4.56 -25.84 -16.00
N ASN A 8 -3.44 -25.55 -15.31
CA ASN A 8 -3.24 -24.40 -14.43
C ASN A 8 -4.35 -24.28 -13.38
N LYS A 9 -4.81 -25.43 -12.86
CA LYS A 9 -5.81 -25.46 -11.79
C LYS A 9 -5.19 -24.88 -10.51
N ILE A 10 -5.88 -23.96 -9.86
CA ILE A 10 -5.40 -23.32 -8.61
C ILE A 10 -6.15 -23.89 -7.42
N SER A 11 -5.42 -24.47 -6.48
CA SER A 11 -5.96 -24.88 -5.16
C SER A 11 -5.76 -23.73 -4.19
N VAL A 12 -6.85 -23.17 -3.69
CA VAL A 12 -6.79 -22.14 -2.64
C VAL A 12 -7.10 -22.80 -1.31
N ILE A 13 -6.22 -22.59 -0.34
CA ILE A 13 -6.37 -23.09 1.03
C ILE A 13 -6.65 -21.91 1.94
N THR A 14 -7.73 -21.99 2.70
CA THR A 14 -7.99 -21.08 3.82
C THR A 14 -7.93 -21.85 5.12
N VAL A 15 -7.11 -21.36 6.04
CA VAL A 15 -7.04 -21.85 7.42
C VAL A 15 -7.70 -20.83 8.35
N VAL A 16 -8.44 -21.33 9.34
CA VAL A 16 -9.23 -20.48 10.23
C VAL A 16 -9.34 -21.07 11.62
N PHE A 17 -9.33 -20.20 12.64
CA PHE A 17 -9.62 -20.55 14.02
C PHE A 17 -10.23 -19.34 14.74
N ASN A 18 -11.48 -19.49 15.19
CA ASN A 18 -12.29 -18.47 15.85
C ASN A 18 -12.31 -17.12 15.11
N ASP A 19 -12.75 -17.15 13.85
CA ASP A 19 -12.86 -15.95 13.02
C ASP A 19 -14.18 -15.85 12.26
N ALA A 20 -15.30 -16.02 12.97
CA ALA A 20 -16.64 -15.95 12.40
C ALA A 20 -16.93 -14.58 11.75
N LYS A 21 -16.20 -13.54 12.17
CA LYS A 21 -16.36 -12.17 11.68
C LYS A 21 -15.87 -11.97 10.25
N HIS A 22 -14.77 -12.63 9.83
CA HIS A 22 -14.14 -12.33 8.55
C HIS A 22 -14.13 -13.51 7.57
N ILE A 23 -14.30 -14.75 8.04
CA ILE A 23 -14.22 -15.94 7.17
C ILE A 23 -15.15 -15.87 5.95
N ARG A 24 -16.35 -15.31 6.11
CA ARG A 24 -17.30 -15.15 5.00
C ARG A 24 -16.73 -14.26 3.89
N ASP A 25 -16.13 -13.14 4.25
CA ASP A 25 -15.57 -12.19 3.28
C ASP A 25 -14.37 -12.83 2.53
N THR A 26 -13.52 -13.58 3.24
CA THR A 26 -12.45 -14.37 2.63
C THR A 26 -12.99 -15.36 1.61
N MET A 27 -14.00 -16.16 1.97
CA MET A 27 -14.60 -17.16 1.06
C MET A 27 -15.28 -16.50 -0.15
N GLU A 28 -16.03 -15.42 0.03
CA GLU A 28 -16.67 -14.69 -1.08
C GLU A 28 -15.63 -14.06 -2.02
N SER A 29 -14.49 -13.59 -1.50
CA SER A 29 -13.39 -13.08 -2.33
C SER A 29 -12.81 -14.17 -3.24
N PHE A 30 -12.75 -15.43 -2.77
CA PHE A 30 -12.36 -16.57 -3.59
C PHE A 30 -13.43 -16.89 -4.63
N PHE A 31 -14.70 -16.97 -4.22
CA PHE A 31 -15.76 -17.39 -5.13
C PHE A 31 -16.02 -16.38 -6.24
N SER A 32 -15.82 -15.09 -5.99
CA SER A 32 -15.90 -14.03 -6.98
C SER A 32 -14.78 -14.03 -8.03
N GLN A 33 -13.71 -14.83 -7.87
CA GLN A 33 -12.63 -14.88 -8.87
C GLN A 33 -13.13 -15.36 -10.24
N THR A 34 -12.73 -14.70 -11.32
CA THR A 34 -13.09 -15.05 -12.71
C THR A 34 -12.35 -16.26 -13.26
N TRP A 35 -11.22 -16.64 -12.66
CA TRP A 35 -10.52 -17.88 -13.01
C TRP A 35 -11.35 -19.10 -12.61
N GLU A 36 -11.97 -19.79 -13.57
CA GLU A 36 -12.89 -20.90 -13.27
C GLU A 36 -12.18 -22.19 -12.85
N ASN A 37 -10.95 -22.43 -13.34
CA ASN A 37 -10.21 -23.64 -13.01
C ASN A 37 -9.53 -23.51 -11.63
N LYS A 38 -10.35 -23.49 -10.59
CA LYS A 38 -9.94 -23.35 -9.19
C LYS A 38 -10.70 -24.33 -8.30
N GLU A 39 -10.10 -24.66 -7.17
CA GLU A 39 -10.73 -25.44 -6.10
C GLU A 39 -10.46 -24.80 -4.75
N TYR A 40 -11.32 -25.10 -3.78
CA TYR A 40 -11.28 -24.46 -2.48
C TYR A 40 -11.24 -25.47 -1.35
N ILE A 41 -10.27 -25.30 -0.47
CA ILE A 41 -10.01 -26.13 0.69
C ILE A 41 -10.08 -25.23 1.92
N VAL A 42 -10.93 -25.58 2.89
CA VAL A 42 -11.05 -24.83 4.15
C VAL A 42 -10.72 -25.74 5.33
N ILE A 43 -9.72 -25.36 6.13
CA ILE A 43 -9.31 -26.10 7.32
C ILE A 43 -9.62 -25.25 8.55
N ASP A 44 -10.64 -25.65 9.30
CA ASP A 44 -11.01 -25.03 10.56
C ASP A 44 -10.34 -25.77 11.74
N GLY A 45 -9.61 -25.03 12.58
CA GLY A 45 -8.87 -25.53 13.75
C GLY A 45 -9.72 -25.94 14.95
N GLY A 46 -10.99 -26.26 14.73
CA GLY A 46 -11.97 -26.58 15.78
C GLY A 46 -12.53 -25.33 16.46
N SER A 47 -13.01 -24.37 15.66
CA SER A 47 -13.57 -23.11 16.16
C SER A 47 -14.84 -23.32 17.01
N THR A 48 -15.06 -22.43 17.98
CA THR A 48 -16.23 -22.45 18.88
C THR A 48 -17.05 -21.16 18.85
N ASP A 49 -16.74 -20.24 17.95
CA ASP A 49 -17.37 -18.92 17.83
C ASP A 49 -18.44 -18.83 16.73
N GLY A 50 -18.80 -19.97 16.11
CA GLY A 50 -19.73 -20.04 14.98
C GLY A 50 -19.05 -20.08 13.59
N THR A 51 -17.72 -19.99 13.51
CA THR A 51 -16.96 -20.10 12.24
C THR A 51 -17.34 -21.36 11.46
N ALA A 52 -17.39 -22.52 12.13
CA ALA A 52 -17.72 -23.79 11.48
C ALA A 52 -19.13 -23.80 10.89
N ASP A 53 -20.09 -23.12 11.51
CA ASP A 53 -21.46 -23.05 11.01
C ASP A 53 -21.55 -22.18 9.74
N ILE A 54 -20.77 -21.09 9.69
CA ILE A 54 -20.62 -20.29 8.47
C ILE A 54 -20.01 -21.13 7.33
N ILE A 55 -18.95 -21.90 7.60
CA ILE A 55 -18.32 -22.76 6.58
C ILE A 55 -19.29 -23.81 6.05
N LYS A 56 -20.12 -24.41 6.92
CA LYS A 56 -21.14 -25.41 6.54
C LYS A 56 -22.14 -24.86 5.53
N GLU A 57 -22.48 -23.57 5.56
CA GLU A 57 -23.35 -22.95 4.56
C GLU A 57 -22.77 -23.07 3.13
N TYR A 58 -21.44 -23.11 3.01
CA TYR A 58 -20.73 -23.19 1.74
C TYR A 58 -20.32 -24.62 1.36
N GLN A 59 -20.57 -25.63 2.21
CA GLN A 59 -20.00 -26.98 2.07
C GLN A 59 -20.16 -27.60 0.67
N ASN A 60 -21.28 -27.34 -0.02
CA ASN A 60 -21.58 -27.88 -1.36
C ASN A 60 -20.71 -27.27 -2.46
N ARG A 61 -20.02 -26.16 -2.18
CA ARG A 61 -19.13 -25.43 -3.08
C ARG A 61 -17.65 -25.65 -2.75
N LEU A 62 -17.35 -26.30 -1.61
CA LEU A 62 -16.00 -26.59 -1.16
C LEU A 62 -15.56 -27.95 -1.71
N THR A 63 -14.34 -28.03 -2.23
CA THR A 63 -13.76 -29.31 -2.65
C THR A 63 -13.43 -30.17 -1.44
N TYR A 64 -12.94 -29.53 -0.38
CA TYR A 64 -12.68 -30.18 0.90
C TYR A 64 -12.87 -29.17 2.03
N TRP A 65 -13.44 -29.61 3.14
CA TRP A 65 -13.33 -28.89 4.39
C TRP A 65 -13.35 -29.83 5.58
N CYS A 66 -12.71 -29.43 6.68
CA CYS A 66 -12.84 -30.10 7.96
C CYS A 66 -12.84 -29.07 9.10
N SER A 67 -13.40 -29.46 10.24
CA SER A 67 -13.36 -28.72 11.49
C SER A 67 -12.87 -29.66 12.59
N GLU A 68 -11.60 -29.54 12.94
CA GLU A 68 -10.95 -30.37 13.96
C GLU A 68 -9.81 -29.61 14.61
N LYS A 69 -9.51 -29.95 15.87
CA LYS A 69 -8.40 -29.32 16.58
C LYS A 69 -7.08 -29.52 15.84
N ASP A 70 -6.31 -28.45 15.68
CA ASP A 70 -4.97 -28.47 15.09
C ASP A 70 -3.88 -28.06 16.08
N GLY A 71 -2.63 -28.25 15.68
CA GLY A 71 -1.42 -27.81 16.39
C GLY A 71 -1.04 -26.34 16.15
N GLY A 72 -1.94 -25.55 15.56
CA GLY A 72 -1.72 -24.17 15.12
C GLY A 72 -1.79 -24.00 13.60
N ILE A 73 -1.65 -22.75 13.15
CA ILE A 73 -1.89 -22.32 11.77
C ILE A 73 -1.13 -23.15 10.72
N TYR A 74 0.13 -23.50 10.99
CA TYR A 74 0.97 -24.26 10.05
C TYR A 74 0.59 -25.74 9.96
N ASP A 75 0.04 -26.31 11.03
CA ASP A 75 -0.52 -27.66 11.01
C ASP A 75 -1.77 -27.68 10.13
N ALA A 76 -2.67 -26.71 10.30
CA ALA A 76 -3.83 -26.52 9.42
C ALA A 76 -3.42 -26.33 7.95
N MET A 77 -2.40 -25.52 7.68
CA MET A 77 -1.92 -25.31 6.30
C MET A 77 -1.37 -26.61 5.71
N ASN A 78 -0.60 -27.40 6.49
CA ASN A 78 -0.10 -28.71 6.05
C ASN A 78 -1.25 -29.68 5.73
N LYS A 79 -2.28 -29.75 6.57
CA LYS A 79 -3.49 -30.53 6.31
C LYS A 79 -4.14 -30.12 4.98
N GLY A 80 -4.27 -28.82 4.74
CA GLY A 80 -4.82 -28.28 3.49
C GLY A 80 -3.98 -28.64 2.26
N ILE A 81 -2.65 -28.48 2.34
CA ILE A 81 -1.72 -28.78 1.23
C ILE A 81 -1.85 -30.24 0.76
N ILE A 82 -2.06 -31.17 1.70
CA ILE A 82 -2.22 -32.59 1.40
C ILE A 82 -3.48 -32.86 0.59
N GLN A 83 -4.56 -32.09 0.78
CA GLN A 83 -5.84 -32.26 0.10
C GLN A 83 -5.91 -31.60 -1.29
N CYS A 84 -4.93 -30.77 -1.66
CA CYS A 84 -4.90 -30.07 -2.94
C CYS A 84 -4.68 -31.01 -4.12
N ASN A 85 -5.42 -30.77 -5.22
CA ASN A 85 -5.33 -31.48 -6.49
C ASN A 85 -5.00 -30.56 -7.69
N GLY A 86 -4.97 -29.24 -7.49
CA GLY A 86 -4.57 -28.28 -8.53
C GLY A 86 -3.08 -28.33 -8.86
N ASP A 87 -2.70 -27.66 -9.95
CA ASP A 87 -1.30 -27.49 -10.40
C ASP A 87 -0.53 -26.47 -9.54
N TRP A 88 -1.27 -25.54 -8.95
CA TRP A 88 -0.79 -24.46 -8.09
C TRP A 88 -1.49 -24.48 -6.73
N ILE A 89 -0.78 -24.05 -5.70
CA ILE A 89 -1.31 -23.83 -4.35
C ILE A 89 -1.15 -22.36 -3.99
N ASN A 90 -2.24 -21.74 -3.56
CA ASN A 90 -2.26 -20.44 -2.89
C ASN A 90 -2.85 -20.63 -1.48
N ILE A 91 -2.27 -19.96 -0.48
CA ILE A 91 -2.77 -19.99 0.90
C ILE A 91 -3.27 -18.61 1.26
N LEU A 92 -4.59 -18.47 1.42
CA LEU A 92 -5.28 -17.23 1.77
C LEU A 92 -5.92 -17.42 3.15
N ASN A 93 -5.29 -16.86 4.19
CA ASN A 93 -5.76 -17.04 5.57
C ASN A 93 -7.11 -16.34 5.79
N SER A 94 -7.89 -16.81 6.77
CA SER A 94 -9.08 -16.08 7.20
C SER A 94 -8.72 -14.65 7.63
N GLY A 95 -9.55 -13.69 7.20
CA GLY A 95 -9.29 -12.25 7.37
C GLY A 95 -8.59 -11.59 6.18
N ASP A 96 -7.94 -12.37 5.31
CA ASP A 96 -7.36 -11.88 4.06
C ASP A 96 -8.37 -12.02 2.91
N THR A 97 -8.26 -11.18 1.88
CA THR A 97 -9.11 -11.23 0.68
C THR A 97 -8.31 -10.99 -0.59
N TYR A 98 -8.80 -11.41 -1.75
CA TYR A 98 -8.23 -10.97 -3.03
C TYR A 98 -8.58 -9.51 -3.33
N VAL A 99 -7.66 -8.78 -3.96
CA VAL A 99 -7.84 -7.35 -4.29
C VAL A 99 -8.95 -7.11 -5.30
N SER A 100 -9.14 -8.04 -6.24
CA SER A 100 -10.16 -7.96 -7.29
C SER A 100 -10.62 -9.34 -7.71
N ALA A 101 -11.76 -9.41 -8.42
CA ALA A 101 -12.25 -10.63 -9.05
C ALA A 101 -11.31 -11.21 -10.12
N HIS A 102 -10.35 -10.44 -10.63
CA HIS A 102 -9.42 -10.89 -11.67
C HIS A 102 -8.05 -11.30 -11.13
N ALA A 103 -7.81 -11.21 -9.82
CA ALA A 103 -6.48 -11.39 -9.24
C ALA A 103 -5.80 -12.70 -9.65
N LEU A 104 -6.49 -13.85 -9.54
CA LEU A 104 -5.93 -15.15 -9.94
C LEU A 104 -5.73 -15.26 -11.46
N GLU A 105 -6.67 -14.74 -12.25
CA GLU A 105 -6.60 -14.74 -13.71
C GLU A 105 -5.41 -13.90 -14.21
N ASP A 106 -5.23 -12.71 -13.66
CA ASP A 106 -4.15 -11.79 -13.99
C ASP A 106 -2.79 -12.38 -13.64
N VAL A 107 -2.65 -13.05 -12.50
CA VAL A 107 -1.43 -13.75 -12.11
C VAL A 107 -1.03 -14.78 -13.17
N ILE A 108 -1.96 -15.65 -13.58
CA ILE A 108 -1.68 -16.69 -14.57
C ILE A 108 -1.36 -16.06 -15.93
N LYS A 109 -2.16 -15.09 -16.40
CA LYS A 109 -1.98 -14.45 -17.71
C LYS A 109 -0.69 -13.64 -17.83
N GLN A 110 -0.24 -12.99 -16.75
CA GLN A 110 1.01 -12.21 -16.74
C GLN A 110 2.26 -13.06 -16.53
N THR A 111 2.11 -14.34 -16.16
CA THR A 111 3.23 -15.25 -15.98
C THR A 111 3.81 -15.68 -17.33
N LYS A 112 5.03 -15.23 -17.63
CA LYS A 112 5.81 -15.65 -18.80
C LYS A 112 6.42 -17.03 -18.56
N ASN A 113 6.43 -17.89 -19.58
CA ASN A 113 7.02 -19.23 -19.50
C ASN A 113 6.50 -20.04 -18.30
N ILE A 114 5.18 -20.05 -18.06
CA ILE A 114 4.56 -20.68 -16.88
C ILE A 114 5.01 -22.13 -16.64
N ALA A 115 5.28 -22.91 -17.69
CA ALA A 115 5.81 -24.28 -17.62
C ALA A 115 7.20 -24.37 -16.96
N GLU A 116 7.95 -23.28 -16.98
CA GLU A 116 9.27 -23.13 -16.39
C GLU A 116 9.27 -22.35 -15.07
N THR A 117 8.10 -22.15 -14.46
CA THR A 117 7.97 -21.39 -13.22
C THR A 117 7.52 -22.30 -12.10
N ASP A 118 8.20 -22.17 -10.95
CA ASP A 118 7.93 -22.97 -9.77
C ASP A 118 7.19 -22.19 -8.68
N VAL A 119 7.46 -20.88 -8.59
CA VAL A 119 6.75 -19.95 -7.70
C VAL A 119 6.43 -18.65 -8.44
N ILE A 120 5.15 -18.28 -8.47
CA ILE A 120 4.68 -16.99 -8.96
C ILE A 120 4.34 -16.12 -7.75
N TYR A 121 4.71 -14.85 -7.74
CA TYR A 121 4.39 -13.94 -6.66
C TYR A 121 4.19 -12.51 -7.16
N GLY A 122 3.44 -11.73 -6.40
CA GLY A 122 3.08 -10.36 -6.73
C GLY A 122 2.96 -9.46 -5.52
N ASP A 123 2.37 -8.30 -5.74
CA ASP A 123 2.20 -7.26 -4.73
C ASP A 123 1.05 -7.61 -3.76
N SER A 124 0.95 -6.84 -2.69
CA SER A 124 -0.13 -6.96 -1.69
C SER A 124 -0.55 -5.58 -1.19
N ILE A 125 -1.71 -5.50 -0.56
CA ILE A 125 -2.17 -4.31 0.15
C ILE A 125 -2.26 -4.64 1.64
N GLU A 126 -1.54 -3.87 2.46
CA GLU A 126 -1.70 -3.89 3.91
C GLU A 126 -2.80 -2.92 4.30
N GLN A 127 -3.91 -3.45 4.80
CA GLN A 127 -5.03 -2.67 5.29
C GLN A 127 -4.75 -2.18 6.70
N THR A 128 -4.92 -0.88 6.92
CA THR A 128 -4.87 -0.27 8.25
C THR A 128 -6.16 0.49 8.54
N PRO A 129 -6.52 0.75 9.81
CA PRO A 129 -7.72 1.52 10.14
C PRO A 129 -7.76 2.95 9.57
N SER A 130 -6.65 3.45 9.02
CA SER A 130 -6.50 4.83 8.56
C SER A 130 -6.30 4.97 7.05
N HIS A 131 -5.62 4.01 6.42
CA HIS A 131 -5.34 3.98 4.98
C HIS A 131 -4.78 2.61 4.59
N ASP A 132 -4.86 2.31 3.30
CA ASP A 132 -4.24 1.13 2.70
C ASP A 132 -2.80 1.44 2.29
N VAL A 133 -1.89 0.50 2.53
CA VAL A 133 -0.47 0.61 2.15
C VAL A 133 -0.16 -0.42 1.08
N HIS A 134 0.22 0.04 -0.11
CA HIS A 134 0.63 -0.85 -1.19
C HIS A 134 2.03 -1.41 -0.91
N MET A 135 2.10 -2.72 -0.73
CA MET A 135 3.29 -3.49 -0.41
C MET A 135 3.82 -4.17 -1.67
N LYS A 136 4.76 -3.48 -2.33
CA LYS A 136 5.38 -3.96 -3.57
C LYS A 136 6.38 -5.09 -3.30
N ALA A 137 6.24 -6.19 -4.03
CA ALA A 137 7.20 -7.28 -4.01
C ALA A 137 8.47 -6.92 -4.80
N SER A 138 9.62 -7.48 -4.40
CA SER A 138 10.86 -7.28 -5.17
C SER A 138 10.82 -8.06 -6.47
N CYS A 139 11.19 -7.44 -7.59
CA CYS A 139 11.38 -8.16 -8.85
C CYS A 139 12.71 -8.95 -8.92
N ASP A 140 13.57 -8.86 -7.88
CA ASP A 140 14.83 -9.59 -7.76
C ASP A 140 14.74 -10.71 -6.71
N PRO A 141 14.58 -11.99 -7.15
CA PRO A 141 14.59 -13.15 -6.27
C PRO A 141 15.87 -13.32 -5.46
N SER A 142 17.00 -12.78 -5.91
CA SER A 142 18.30 -12.93 -5.23
C SER A 142 18.31 -12.31 -3.84
N LEU A 143 17.39 -11.39 -3.55
CA LEU A 143 17.24 -10.78 -2.23
C LEU A 143 16.70 -11.76 -1.17
N MET A 144 16.09 -12.88 -1.56
CA MET A 144 15.68 -13.95 -0.62
C MET A 144 16.85 -14.57 0.12
N GLN A 145 18.08 -14.40 -0.38
CA GLN A 145 19.25 -14.77 0.42
C GLN A 145 19.33 -13.98 1.74
N TRP A 146 18.65 -12.83 1.89
CA TRP A 146 18.73 -11.93 3.04
C TRP A 146 17.42 -11.82 3.85
N GLN A 147 16.26 -11.82 3.19
CA GLN A 147 14.96 -11.55 3.81
C GLN A 147 13.80 -11.95 2.87
N PRO A 148 12.56 -12.13 3.37
CA PRO A 148 11.39 -12.31 2.51
C PRO A 148 11.19 -11.09 1.60
N ILE A 149 10.74 -11.34 0.36
CA ILE A 149 10.61 -10.32 -0.68
C ILE A 149 9.16 -10.12 -1.17
N TYR A 150 8.24 -10.95 -0.69
CA TYR A 150 6.81 -10.93 -0.97
C TYR A 150 6.04 -11.49 0.23
N ARG A 151 4.72 -11.29 0.28
CA ARG A 151 3.83 -11.87 1.32
C ARG A 151 3.38 -13.25 0.89
N HIS A 152 3.42 -14.24 1.78
CA HIS A 152 3.13 -15.64 1.46
C HIS A 152 1.79 -15.85 0.71
N GLY A 153 0.70 -15.22 1.14
CA GLY A 153 -0.58 -15.35 0.43
C GLY A 153 -0.66 -14.59 -0.91
N SER A 154 0.28 -13.69 -1.20
CA SER A 154 0.51 -13.13 -2.55
C SER A 154 1.42 -14.01 -3.41
N SER A 155 1.28 -15.34 -3.31
CA SER A 155 2.05 -16.27 -4.13
C SER A 155 1.27 -17.52 -4.52
N LEU A 156 1.63 -18.09 -5.66
CA LEU A 156 1.20 -19.41 -6.13
C LEU A 156 2.45 -20.28 -6.23
N ILE A 157 2.49 -21.37 -5.47
CA ILE A 157 3.59 -22.34 -5.48
C ILE A 157 3.13 -23.60 -6.22
N ARG A 158 3.98 -24.18 -7.08
CA ARG A 158 3.70 -25.46 -7.72
C ARG A 158 3.32 -26.51 -6.68
N SER A 159 2.19 -27.20 -6.88
CA SER A 159 1.69 -28.17 -5.91
C SER A 159 2.70 -29.26 -5.56
N GLU A 160 3.38 -29.81 -6.57
CA GLU A 160 4.44 -30.80 -6.39
C GLU A 160 5.60 -30.28 -5.52
N MET A 161 5.92 -29.00 -5.64
CA MET A 161 6.98 -28.37 -4.86
C MET A 161 6.52 -28.09 -3.43
N GLN A 162 5.31 -27.55 -3.25
CA GLN A 162 4.75 -27.25 -1.94
C GLN A 162 4.53 -28.52 -1.11
N LYS A 163 4.00 -29.59 -1.72
CA LYS A 163 3.79 -30.89 -1.06
C LYS A 163 5.10 -31.53 -0.60
N LYS A 164 6.21 -31.32 -1.33
CA LYS A 164 7.56 -31.76 -0.92
C LYS A 164 8.19 -30.88 0.16
N ASN A 165 7.63 -29.69 0.41
CA ASN A 165 8.18 -28.69 1.31
C ASN A 165 7.14 -28.22 2.34
N LEU A 166 6.43 -29.15 2.97
CA LEU A 166 5.51 -28.85 4.09
C LEU A 166 6.18 -28.02 5.19
N PHE A 167 5.39 -27.23 5.91
CA PHE A 167 5.89 -26.44 7.04
C PHE A 167 6.45 -27.36 8.12
N ASP A 168 7.69 -27.13 8.55
CA ASP A 168 8.36 -27.95 9.56
C ASP A 168 7.90 -27.55 10.97
N LEU A 169 6.88 -28.26 11.48
CA LEU A 169 6.29 -28.00 12.78
C LEU A 169 7.28 -28.18 13.95
N SER A 170 8.39 -28.89 13.76
CA SER A 170 9.43 -29.01 14.79
C SER A 170 10.13 -27.67 15.09
N LEU A 171 10.08 -26.73 14.13
CA LEU A 171 10.67 -25.40 14.24
C LEU A 171 9.70 -24.37 14.87
N LEU A 172 8.47 -24.74 15.21
CA LEU A 172 7.45 -23.82 15.71
C LEU A 172 7.92 -23.08 16.97
N ASN A 173 8.56 -23.77 17.92
CA ASN A 173 9.11 -23.16 19.13
C ASN A 173 10.27 -22.20 18.85
N LYS A 174 10.93 -22.30 17.69
CA LYS A 174 12.11 -21.51 17.31
C LYS A 174 11.75 -20.32 16.43
N LEU A 175 10.85 -20.52 15.47
CA LEU A 175 10.53 -19.55 14.41
C LEU A 175 9.11 -19.00 14.51
N ASP A 176 8.26 -19.56 15.38
CA ASP A 176 6.93 -19.05 15.71
C ASP A 176 6.10 -18.75 14.45
N PHE A 177 5.86 -17.48 14.12
CA PHE A 177 5.09 -17.07 12.96
C PHE A 177 5.89 -17.04 11.64
N SER A 178 7.16 -17.41 11.60
CA SER A 178 8.03 -17.32 10.39
C SER A 178 8.34 -18.67 9.73
N LEU A 179 7.50 -19.69 9.93
CA LEU A 179 7.64 -20.96 9.19
C LEU A 179 7.30 -20.80 7.71
N ASP A 180 6.43 -19.84 7.37
CA ASP A 180 6.20 -19.41 5.99
C ASP A 180 7.50 -18.98 5.29
N TRP A 181 8.27 -18.12 5.94
CA TRP A 181 9.55 -17.66 5.45
C TRP A 181 10.60 -18.79 5.39
N GLU A 182 10.63 -19.69 6.39
CA GLU A 182 11.53 -20.85 6.36
C GLU A 182 11.26 -21.74 5.15
N MET A 183 9.98 -22.06 4.90
CA MET A 183 9.55 -22.89 3.77
C MET A 183 9.92 -22.23 2.43
N ILE A 184 9.63 -20.93 2.28
CA ILE A 184 9.98 -20.16 1.08
C ILE A 184 11.50 -20.16 0.86
N PHE A 185 12.28 -19.91 1.92
CA PHE A 185 13.74 -19.88 1.85
C PHE A 185 14.32 -21.26 1.50
N ARG A 186 13.73 -22.34 2.02
CA ARG A 186 14.11 -23.71 1.68
C ARG A 186 13.85 -24.02 0.21
N ILE A 187 12.67 -23.65 -0.31
CA ILE A 187 12.34 -23.76 -1.74
C ILE A 187 13.35 -22.96 -2.60
N TYR A 188 13.66 -21.73 -2.21
CA TYR A 188 14.65 -20.89 -2.88
C TYR A 188 16.05 -21.53 -2.89
N ASN A 189 16.51 -22.03 -1.76
CA ASN A 189 17.84 -22.64 -1.65
C ASN A 189 17.94 -23.98 -2.41
N ASN A 190 16.81 -24.62 -2.70
CA ASN A 190 16.74 -25.82 -3.55
C ASN A 190 16.70 -25.50 -5.05
N GLY A 191 16.85 -24.23 -5.45
CA GLY A 191 17.00 -23.83 -6.85
C GLY A 191 15.69 -23.64 -7.60
N ALA A 192 14.57 -23.47 -6.90
CA ALA A 192 13.28 -23.17 -7.53
C ALA A 192 13.30 -21.86 -8.32
N ARG A 193 12.52 -21.80 -9.39
CA ARG A 193 12.41 -20.65 -10.29
C ARG A 193 11.26 -19.75 -9.86
N PHE A 194 11.62 -18.56 -9.41
CA PHE A 194 10.70 -17.54 -8.90
C PHE A 194 10.42 -16.50 -9.98
N GLN A 195 9.15 -16.15 -10.15
CA GLN A 195 8.73 -15.14 -11.10
C GLN A 195 7.82 -14.10 -10.46
N TYR A 196 8.28 -12.85 -10.53
CA TYR A 196 7.46 -11.69 -10.18
C TYR A 196 6.46 -11.39 -11.30
N VAL A 197 5.21 -11.11 -10.92
CA VAL A 197 4.18 -10.52 -11.79
C VAL A 197 3.74 -9.19 -11.21
N ASN A 198 3.47 -8.21 -12.07
CA ASN A 198 3.05 -6.87 -11.66
C ASN A 198 1.53 -6.85 -11.38
N VAL A 199 1.10 -7.70 -10.46
CA VAL A 199 -0.29 -7.90 -10.03
C VAL A 199 -0.34 -7.78 -8.52
N THR A 200 -1.27 -6.99 -8.00
CA THR A 200 -1.57 -6.94 -6.58
C THR A 200 -2.58 -8.03 -6.25
N ILE A 201 -2.16 -9.04 -5.48
CA ILE A 201 -2.92 -10.29 -5.34
C ILE A 201 -3.89 -10.22 -4.16
N GLN A 202 -3.38 -9.89 -2.97
CA GLN A 202 -4.16 -9.95 -1.73
C GLN A 202 -4.23 -8.61 -0.97
N ASN A 203 -5.31 -8.43 -0.24
CA ASN A 203 -5.44 -7.53 0.90
C ASN A 203 -5.24 -8.34 2.19
N TYR A 204 -4.51 -7.78 3.15
CA TYR A 204 -4.33 -8.38 4.48
C TYR A 204 -4.32 -7.31 5.57
N GLU A 205 -4.78 -7.65 6.78
CA GLU A 205 -4.75 -6.72 7.91
C GLU A 205 -3.36 -6.61 8.57
N LYS A 206 -2.96 -5.39 8.94
CA LYS A 206 -1.74 -5.12 9.73
C LYS A 206 -1.77 -5.79 11.13
N SER A 207 -2.95 -6.11 11.64
CA SER A 207 -3.21 -6.67 12.98
C SER A 207 -2.54 -8.02 13.27
N GLY A 208 -2.04 -8.71 12.23
CA GLY A 208 -1.60 -10.09 12.35
C GLY A 208 -0.48 -10.34 13.36
N ILE A 209 -0.43 -11.58 13.86
CA ILE A 209 0.55 -12.08 14.85
C ILE A 209 2.01 -11.80 14.42
N SER A 210 2.28 -11.69 13.12
CA SER A 210 3.60 -11.47 12.51
C SER A 210 4.13 -10.03 12.58
N ASN A 211 3.41 -9.08 13.20
CA ASN A 211 3.81 -7.67 13.26
C ASN A 211 4.86 -7.36 14.37
N GLN A 212 5.91 -8.18 14.46
CA GLN A 212 7.01 -8.01 15.42
C GLN A 212 8.34 -7.76 14.70
N ILE A 213 8.53 -6.54 14.17
CA ILE A 213 9.68 -6.16 13.31
C ILE A 213 11.02 -6.64 13.87
N LYS A 214 11.29 -6.43 15.16
CA LYS A 214 12.53 -6.84 15.82
C LYS A 214 12.77 -8.35 15.77
N LYS A 215 11.70 -9.14 15.94
CA LYS A 215 11.72 -10.60 15.92
C LYS A 215 11.83 -11.11 14.48
N SER A 216 11.14 -10.49 13.53
CA SER A 216 11.27 -10.78 12.10
C SER A 216 12.71 -10.57 11.59
N LEU A 217 13.39 -9.49 11.99
CA LEU A 217 14.80 -9.28 11.63
C LEU A 217 15.72 -10.40 12.16
N TRP A 218 15.45 -10.88 13.37
CA TRP A 218 16.20 -12.00 13.96
C TRP A 218 15.91 -13.31 13.21
N TYR A 219 14.65 -13.60 12.88
CA TYR A 219 14.27 -14.78 12.12
C TYR A 219 14.84 -14.77 10.70
N ASN A 220 14.87 -13.62 10.03
CA ASN A 220 15.56 -13.47 8.74
C ASN A 220 17.02 -13.91 8.84
N TYR A 221 17.73 -13.49 9.90
CA TYR A 221 19.10 -13.92 10.15
C TYR A 221 19.18 -15.43 10.43
N VAL A 222 18.36 -15.97 11.33
CA VAL A 222 18.40 -17.40 11.71
C VAL A 222 18.13 -18.31 10.51
N ILE A 223 17.12 -17.99 9.70
CA ILE A 223 16.70 -18.78 8.53
C ILE A 223 17.76 -18.70 7.43
N THR A 224 18.18 -17.50 7.02
CA THR A 224 19.15 -17.33 5.92
C THR A 224 20.57 -17.80 6.27
N SER A 225 20.87 -17.83 7.56
CA SER A 225 22.13 -18.39 8.09
C SER A 225 22.06 -19.90 8.30
N GLN A 226 20.86 -20.51 8.20
CA GLN A 226 20.59 -21.93 8.46
C GLN A 226 21.11 -22.38 9.84
N GLY A 227 20.97 -21.49 10.83
CA GLY A 227 21.46 -21.72 12.19
C GLY A 227 22.98 -21.71 12.37
N LYS A 228 23.77 -21.36 11.34
CA LYS A 228 25.23 -21.27 11.41
C LYS A 228 25.69 -19.81 11.39
N PHE A 229 26.82 -19.50 12.03
CA PHE A 229 27.36 -18.13 11.93
C PHE A 229 27.83 -17.82 10.50
N LYS A 230 27.28 -16.76 9.89
CA LYS A 230 27.70 -16.23 8.59
C LYS A 230 27.97 -14.73 8.71
N PHE A 231 29.24 -14.32 8.65
CA PHE A 231 29.66 -12.93 8.91
C PHE A 231 28.86 -11.88 8.12
N LYS A 232 28.70 -12.08 6.79
CA LYS A 232 27.92 -11.15 5.96
C LYS A 232 26.45 -11.03 6.40
N LYS A 233 25.83 -12.14 6.82
CA LYS A 233 24.43 -12.17 7.32
C LYS A 233 24.33 -11.47 8.68
N ALA A 234 25.31 -11.69 9.57
CA ALA A 234 25.36 -11.04 10.86
C ALA A 234 25.52 -9.52 10.72
N LEU A 235 26.42 -9.08 9.83
CA LEU A 235 26.60 -7.65 9.52
C LEU A 235 25.31 -7.03 8.95
N PHE A 236 24.61 -7.73 8.05
CA PHE A 236 23.33 -7.27 7.52
C PHE A 236 22.27 -7.12 8.60
N TYR A 237 22.14 -8.12 9.49
CA TYR A 237 21.24 -8.06 10.65
C TYR A 237 21.55 -6.87 11.56
N VAL A 238 22.81 -6.68 11.93
CA VAL A 238 23.24 -5.55 12.78
C VAL A 238 22.93 -4.21 12.12
N LYS A 239 23.18 -4.06 10.82
CA LYS A 239 22.83 -2.84 10.07
C LYS A 239 21.32 -2.56 10.12
N GLN A 240 20.47 -3.56 9.88
CA GLN A 240 19.02 -3.39 9.98
C GLN A 240 18.57 -3.03 11.39
N ARG A 241 19.16 -3.65 12.41
CA ARG A 241 18.88 -3.34 13.82
C ARG A 241 19.25 -1.91 14.20
N LEU A 242 20.42 -1.44 13.77
CA LEU A 242 20.88 -0.06 14.01
C LEU A 242 19.99 0.95 13.27
N SER A 243 19.63 0.66 12.02
CA SER A 243 18.69 1.49 11.24
C SER A 243 17.32 1.60 11.93
N LEU A 244 16.76 0.46 12.38
CA LEU A 244 15.50 0.44 13.12
C LEU A 244 15.61 1.21 14.44
N ALA A 245 16.71 1.04 15.18
CA ALA A 245 16.94 1.77 16.43
C ALA A 245 17.06 3.29 16.18
N PHE A 246 17.75 3.69 15.13
CA PHE A 246 17.89 5.09 14.74
C PHE A 246 16.54 5.69 14.33
N THR A 247 15.82 5.07 13.40
CA THR A 247 14.51 5.54 12.93
C THR A 247 13.42 5.54 14.00
N SER A 248 13.56 4.71 15.04
CA SER A 248 12.66 4.72 16.21
C SER A 248 13.14 5.65 17.34
N SER A 249 14.26 6.35 17.16
CA SER A 249 14.82 7.23 18.20
C SER A 249 14.21 8.62 18.13
N PHE A 250 14.19 9.32 19.27
CA PHE A 250 13.80 10.72 19.29
C PHE A 250 14.69 11.57 18.38
N ILE A 251 16.00 11.27 18.31
CA ILE A 251 16.97 11.99 17.48
C ILE A 251 16.53 12.01 16.01
N TYR A 252 16.00 10.90 15.50
CA TYR A 252 15.50 10.84 14.13
C TYR A 252 14.34 11.79 13.89
N GLU A 253 13.38 11.90 14.81
CA GLU A 253 12.29 12.87 14.69
C GLU A 253 12.80 14.32 14.73
N TRP A 254 13.83 14.61 15.54
CA TRP A 254 14.47 15.94 15.53
C TRP A 254 15.18 16.24 14.21
N ILE A 255 15.96 15.29 13.68
CA ILE A 255 16.62 15.42 12.39
C ILE A 255 15.58 15.62 11.27
N LYS A 256 14.54 14.80 11.27
CA LYS A 256 13.44 14.89 10.31
C LYS A 256 12.72 16.23 10.41
N GLY A 257 12.37 16.68 11.62
CA GLY A 257 11.77 18.00 11.83
C GLY A 257 12.68 19.13 11.34
N PHE A 258 13.98 19.04 11.59
CA PHE A 258 14.94 20.03 11.09
C PHE A 258 14.95 20.10 9.55
N PHE A 259 15.02 18.96 8.86
CA PHE A 259 15.09 18.95 7.39
C PHE A 259 13.73 19.12 6.69
N VAL A 260 12.62 18.67 7.29
CA VAL A 260 11.30 18.71 6.65
C VAL A 260 10.50 19.95 7.05
N GLU A 261 10.62 20.42 8.28
CA GLU A 261 9.85 21.57 8.77
C GLU A 261 10.69 22.84 8.74
N TYR A 262 11.81 22.86 9.47
CA TYR A 262 12.64 24.06 9.61
C TYR A 262 13.33 24.45 8.31
N CYS A 263 14.02 23.52 7.63
CA CYS A 263 14.69 23.85 6.38
C CYS A 263 13.71 24.29 5.30
N VAL A 264 12.52 23.67 5.21
CA VAL A 264 11.51 24.02 4.20
C VAL A 264 10.88 25.38 4.45
N ASN A 265 10.59 25.71 5.70
CA ASN A 265 9.80 26.91 6.04
C ASN A 265 10.65 28.10 6.51
N ASP A 266 11.87 27.88 6.98
CA ASP A 266 12.72 28.92 7.58
C ASP A 266 14.04 29.13 6.83
N ILE A 267 14.53 28.16 6.04
CA ILE A 267 15.75 28.34 5.23
C ILE A 267 15.41 28.53 3.76
N LEU A 268 14.63 27.61 3.19
CA LEU A 268 14.28 27.57 1.77
C LEU A 268 13.69 28.90 1.27
N PRO A 269 12.81 29.62 2.00
CA PRO A 269 12.25 30.88 1.55
C PRO A 269 13.29 31.99 1.30
N HIS A 270 14.47 31.89 1.91
CA HIS A 270 15.56 32.87 1.71
C HIS A 270 16.43 32.56 0.49
N ILE A 271 16.24 31.42 -0.18
CA ILE A 271 16.96 31.05 -1.40
C ILE A 271 16.22 31.63 -2.62
N PRO A 272 16.80 32.61 -3.35
CA PRO A 272 16.06 33.35 -4.39
C PRO A 272 15.82 32.54 -5.67
N PHE A 273 16.64 31.52 -5.92
CA PHE A 273 16.62 30.72 -7.14
C PHE A 273 15.63 29.57 -7.02
N TRP A 274 14.62 29.56 -7.91
CA TRP A 274 13.60 28.52 -7.92
C TRP A 274 14.18 27.12 -8.14
N ILE A 275 15.20 26.96 -8.99
CA ILE A 275 15.75 25.64 -9.32
C ILE A 275 16.29 24.90 -8.09
N TRP A 276 16.98 25.60 -7.19
CA TRP A 276 17.51 25.01 -5.96
C TRP A 276 16.39 24.66 -4.97
N ARG A 277 15.39 25.53 -4.85
CA ARG A 277 14.22 25.26 -4.02
C ARG A 277 13.43 24.06 -4.52
N LYS A 278 13.21 23.98 -5.84
CA LYS A 278 12.56 22.86 -6.51
C LYS A 278 13.31 21.54 -6.26
N MET A 279 14.63 21.53 -6.47
CA MET A 279 15.46 20.33 -6.24
C MET A 279 15.34 19.84 -4.79
N TYR A 280 15.35 20.75 -3.82
CA TYR A 280 15.19 20.40 -2.40
C TYR A 280 13.81 19.82 -2.10
N LEU A 281 12.74 20.43 -2.60
CA LEU A 281 11.38 19.92 -2.43
C LEU A 281 11.21 18.53 -3.08
N GLN A 282 11.80 18.31 -4.25
CA GLN A 282 11.79 17.01 -4.92
C GLN A 282 12.62 15.95 -4.17
N LEU A 283 13.72 16.33 -3.53
CA LEU A 283 14.47 15.45 -2.62
C LEU A 283 13.59 14.98 -1.44
N LEU A 284 12.70 15.85 -0.96
CA LEU A 284 11.66 15.53 0.01
C LEU A 284 10.44 14.84 -0.62
N GLN A 285 10.57 14.28 -1.82
CA GLN A 285 9.54 13.52 -2.54
C GLN A 285 8.29 14.32 -2.95
N MET A 286 8.35 15.65 -2.95
CA MET A 286 7.28 16.47 -3.53
C MET A 286 7.29 16.32 -5.06
N GLN A 287 6.13 16.01 -5.66
CA GLN A 287 6.02 15.87 -7.11
C GLN A 287 5.70 17.24 -7.72
N ILE A 288 6.56 17.70 -8.64
CA ILE A 288 6.47 19.02 -9.25
C ILE A 288 6.68 18.90 -10.76
N GLY A 289 5.64 19.24 -11.53
CA GLY A 289 5.64 19.24 -12.98
C GLY A 289 6.65 20.20 -13.63
N GLN A 290 6.70 20.11 -14.96
CA GLN A 290 7.49 20.98 -15.82
C GLN A 290 6.90 22.39 -15.84
N LYS A 291 7.79 23.41 -15.90
CA LYS A 291 7.42 24.83 -15.94
C LYS A 291 6.48 25.30 -14.82
N THR A 292 6.37 24.52 -13.75
CA THR A 292 5.67 24.86 -12.51
C THR A 292 6.61 25.60 -11.57
N PHE A 293 6.07 26.58 -10.84
CA PHE A 293 6.82 27.34 -9.84
C PHE A 293 6.06 27.60 -8.55
N ILE A 294 6.79 27.62 -7.43
CA ILE A 294 6.28 27.99 -6.11
C ILE A 294 7.08 29.19 -5.65
N MET A 295 6.45 30.33 -5.44
CA MET A 295 7.13 31.51 -4.91
C MET A 295 7.64 31.27 -3.48
N LYS A 296 8.53 32.14 -3.01
CA LYS A 296 9.03 32.09 -1.63
C LYS A 296 7.97 32.45 -0.59
N SER A 297 8.29 32.18 0.67
CA SER A 297 7.47 32.55 1.84
C SER A 297 6.09 31.87 1.85
N ASN A 298 6.07 30.58 1.49
CA ASN A 298 4.93 29.69 1.73
C ASN A 298 5.22 28.86 2.99
N TYR A 299 4.18 28.48 3.72
CA TYR A 299 4.29 27.55 4.84
C TYR A 299 3.77 26.18 4.41
N ILE A 300 4.66 25.19 4.29
CA ILE A 300 4.39 23.87 3.73
C ILE A 300 4.50 22.81 4.82
N ILE A 301 3.46 22.01 4.99
CA ILE A 301 3.40 20.88 5.91
C ILE A 301 3.27 19.60 5.10
N SER A 302 4.12 18.61 5.38
CA SER A 302 4.17 17.31 4.66
C SER A 302 4.43 17.45 3.14
N PRO A 303 5.56 18.04 2.71
CA PRO A 303 5.87 18.26 1.29
C PRO A 303 5.84 16.99 0.43
N ASN A 304 6.18 15.83 1.03
CA ASN A 304 6.14 14.52 0.38
C ASN A 304 4.72 14.03 0.00
N ARG A 305 3.66 14.75 0.41
CA ARG A 305 2.26 14.42 0.12
C ARG A 305 1.60 15.41 -0.85
N ILE A 306 2.41 16.21 -1.54
CA ILE A 306 1.94 17.19 -2.52
C ILE A 306 2.37 16.76 -3.92
N SER A 307 1.39 16.73 -4.83
CA SER A 307 1.62 16.56 -6.26
C SER A 307 1.08 17.77 -7.02
N ILE A 308 1.93 18.37 -7.86
CA ILE A 308 1.60 19.52 -8.69
C ILE A 308 1.92 19.20 -10.15
N GLY A 309 0.93 19.37 -11.02
CA GLY A 309 1.05 19.20 -12.46
C GLY A 309 1.94 20.26 -13.13
N ASP A 310 1.94 20.23 -14.46
CA ASP A 310 2.74 21.10 -15.30
C ASP A 310 2.11 22.49 -15.41
N TYR A 311 2.95 23.50 -15.68
CA TYR A 311 2.51 24.88 -15.89
C TYR A 311 1.62 25.41 -14.77
N THR A 312 1.86 25.05 -13.52
CA THR A 312 1.07 25.51 -12.36
C THR A 312 1.88 26.49 -11.54
N HIS A 313 1.21 27.47 -10.92
CA HIS A 313 1.88 28.41 -10.03
C HIS A 313 1.26 28.53 -8.66
N VAL A 314 2.13 28.72 -7.67
CA VAL A 314 1.76 29.05 -6.30
C VAL A 314 2.45 30.34 -5.91
N ASN A 315 1.65 31.37 -5.63
CA ASN A 315 2.15 32.67 -5.19
C ASN A 315 2.58 32.66 -3.71
N ARG A 316 2.94 33.82 -3.16
CA ARG A 316 3.53 33.94 -1.80
C ARG A 316 2.47 33.89 -0.71
N GLY A 317 2.91 33.52 0.50
CA GLY A 317 2.10 33.58 1.72
C GLY A 317 1.06 32.48 1.85
N CYS A 318 1.07 31.46 0.98
CA CYS A 318 0.14 30.36 1.05
C CYS A 318 0.48 29.45 2.23
N LEU A 319 -0.58 28.97 2.90
CA LEU A 319 -0.51 27.87 3.86
C LEU A 319 -0.90 26.58 3.12
N ILE A 320 0.01 25.62 3.05
CA ILE A 320 -0.19 24.37 2.32
C ILE A 320 -0.05 23.22 3.33
N ASP A 321 -1.16 22.86 3.96
CA ASP A 321 -1.23 21.70 4.86
C ASP A 321 -1.61 20.45 4.09
N ALA A 322 -0.62 19.59 3.79
CA ALA A 322 -0.80 18.37 3.02
C ALA A 322 -0.82 17.09 3.86
N ARG A 323 -1.08 17.18 5.16
CA ARG A 323 -1.20 15.98 6.02
C ARG A 323 -2.23 14.96 5.48
N GLY A 324 -3.30 15.42 4.83
CA GLY A 324 -4.30 14.58 4.15
C GLY A 324 -4.09 14.37 2.64
N HIS A 325 -2.92 14.71 2.08
CA HIS A 325 -2.61 14.76 0.65
C HIS A 325 -3.26 15.92 -0.13
N ILE A 326 -2.49 16.52 -1.03
CA ILE A 326 -2.95 17.55 -1.96
C ILE A 326 -2.52 17.17 -3.38
N THR A 327 -3.47 17.15 -4.29
CA THR A 327 -3.22 16.96 -5.73
C THR A 327 -3.68 18.21 -6.47
N ILE A 328 -2.77 18.80 -7.24
CA ILE A 328 -2.98 20.00 -8.04
C ILE A 328 -2.68 19.67 -9.49
N GLY A 329 -3.63 19.94 -10.38
CA GLY A 329 -3.54 19.69 -11.81
C GLY A 329 -2.60 20.64 -12.55
N ASN A 330 -2.75 20.65 -13.86
CA ASN A 330 -1.99 21.49 -14.78
C ASN A 330 -2.62 22.88 -14.92
N ASN A 331 -1.84 23.92 -15.25
CA ASN A 331 -2.36 25.26 -15.52
C ASN A 331 -3.16 25.88 -14.35
N VAL A 332 -2.95 25.41 -13.11
CA VAL A 332 -3.64 25.93 -11.93
C VAL A 332 -2.98 27.24 -11.48
N SER A 333 -3.80 28.23 -11.17
CA SER A 333 -3.36 29.50 -10.59
C SER A 333 -3.74 29.58 -9.12
N ILE A 334 -2.75 29.53 -8.24
CA ILE A 334 -2.94 29.75 -6.80
C ILE A 334 -2.41 31.14 -6.44
N SER A 335 -3.33 32.04 -6.12
CA SER A 335 -3.03 33.42 -5.75
C SER A 335 -2.40 33.52 -4.37
N HIS A 336 -1.97 34.73 -4.00
CA HIS A 336 -1.33 34.99 -2.71
C HIS A 336 -2.24 34.61 -1.53
N ASN A 337 -1.62 34.24 -0.41
CA ASN A 337 -2.29 34.00 0.87
C ASN A 337 -3.42 32.95 0.82
N VAL A 338 -3.41 32.05 -0.15
CA VAL A 338 -4.38 30.93 -0.21
C VAL A 338 -4.04 29.91 0.87
N SER A 339 -5.05 29.40 1.56
CA SER A 339 -4.89 28.34 2.56
C SER A 339 -5.51 27.04 2.05
N LEU A 340 -4.70 25.99 1.91
CA LEU A 340 -5.15 24.63 1.63
C LEU A 340 -5.00 23.82 2.92
N ILE A 341 -6.12 23.41 3.52
CA ILE A 341 -6.14 22.83 4.88
C ILE A 341 -6.71 21.41 4.82
N THR A 342 -5.85 20.39 4.87
CA THR A 342 -6.28 18.99 4.86
C THR A 342 -6.49 18.39 6.26
N GLY A 343 -5.94 18.99 7.32
CA GLY A 343 -6.08 18.52 8.70
C GLY A 343 -7.21 19.18 9.49
N SER A 344 -7.88 18.38 10.31
CA SER A 344 -8.87 18.81 11.30
C SER A 344 -8.99 17.77 12.42
N HIS A 345 -10.03 17.88 13.26
CA HIS A 345 -10.35 16.93 14.31
C HIS A 345 -11.83 16.53 14.23
N LEU A 346 -12.13 15.29 14.60
CA LEU A 346 -13.50 14.81 14.71
C LEU A 346 -14.18 15.47 15.92
N THR A 347 -15.25 16.22 15.68
CA THR A 347 -15.93 17.02 16.71
C THR A 347 -16.70 16.17 17.72
N ASP A 348 -17.08 14.96 17.33
CA ASP A 348 -17.75 13.95 18.15
C ASP A 348 -16.77 13.01 18.88
N SER A 349 -15.46 13.16 18.66
CA SER A 349 -14.45 12.33 19.29
C SER A 349 -14.16 12.78 20.72
N THR A 350 -14.24 11.83 21.65
CA THR A 350 -13.84 12.03 23.06
C THR A 350 -12.32 12.11 23.27
N THR A 351 -11.53 11.79 22.24
CA THR A 351 -10.05 11.73 22.31
C THR A 351 -9.37 12.75 21.41
N PHE A 352 -10.11 13.73 20.89
CA PHE A 352 -9.60 14.74 19.95
C PHE A 352 -8.96 14.12 18.69
N LYS A 353 -9.54 13.01 18.22
CA LYS A 353 -9.01 12.24 17.09
C LYS A 353 -8.86 13.11 15.85
N ALA A 354 -7.66 13.14 15.29
CA ALA A 354 -7.37 13.88 14.06
C ALA A 354 -8.12 13.28 12.86
N SER A 355 -8.55 14.14 11.95
CA SER A 355 -9.14 13.82 10.65
C SER A 355 -8.30 14.46 9.57
N TYR A 356 -7.96 13.67 8.55
CA TYR A 356 -7.22 14.15 7.39
C TYR A 356 -7.95 13.70 6.13
N LYS A 357 -8.37 14.64 5.29
CA LYS A 357 -9.00 14.35 4.00
C LYS A 357 -8.27 15.09 2.89
N ASN A 358 -8.17 14.44 1.74
CA ASN A 358 -7.45 14.98 0.59
C ASN A 358 -8.13 16.24 0.02
N ILE A 359 -7.33 17.11 -0.57
CA ILE A 359 -7.80 18.18 -1.44
C ILE A 359 -7.35 17.84 -2.87
N ARG A 360 -8.28 17.93 -3.81
CA ARG A 360 -7.99 17.76 -5.24
C ARG A 360 -8.35 19.05 -5.98
N ILE A 361 -7.45 19.55 -6.80
CA ILE A 361 -7.67 20.73 -7.63
C ILE A 361 -7.33 20.31 -9.06
N ASP A 362 -8.32 20.30 -9.93
CA ASP A 362 -8.14 19.91 -11.32
C ASP A 362 -7.59 21.05 -12.18
N ASP A 363 -7.29 20.72 -13.42
CA ASP A 363 -6.61 21.60 -14.38
C ASP A 363 -7.33 22.95 -14.54
N TYR A 364 -6.56 24.01 -14.80
CA TYR A 364 -7.05 25.37 -15.04
C TYR A 364 -7.83 26.04 -13.89
N ALA A 365 -7.96 25.40 -12.74
CA ALA A 365 -8.60 26.01 -11.58
C ALA A 365 -7.87 27.30 -11.18
N TRP A 366 -8.63 28.28 -10.70
CA TRP A 366 -8.10 29.56 -10.23
C TRP A 366 -8.57 29.84 -8.81
N LEU A 367 -7.61 29.85 -7.87
CA LEU A 367 -7.83 30.19 -6.48
C LEU A 367 -7.43 31.65 -6.24
N GLY A 368 -8.42 32.50 -5.97
CA GLY A 368 -8.28 33.92 -5.71
C GLY A 368 -7.58 34.22 -4.39
N ILE A 369 -7.03 35.42 -4.29
CA ILE A 369 -6.23 35.85 -3.14
C ILE A 369 -6.96 35.62 -1.80
N GLY A 370 -6.26 35.03 -0.82
CA GLY A 370 -6.81 34.85 0.53
C GLY A 370 -7.94 33.83 0.67
N CYS A 371 -8.29 33.06 -0.37
CA CYS A 371 -9.33 32.05 -0.21
C CYS A 371 -8.81 30.84 0.59
N THR A 372 -9.72 30.12 1.24
CA THR A 372 -9.41 28.91 2.02
C THR A 372 -10.17 27.71 1.46
N ILE A 373 -9.46 26.61 1.23
CA ILE A 373 -10.00 25.33 0.79
C ILE A 373 -9.87 24.32 1.95
N LEU A 374 -10.99 23.77 2.41
CA LEU A 374 -11.00 22.82 3.53
C LEU A 374 -10.83 21.37 3.07
N GLN A 375 -10.51 20.48 4.02
CA GLN A 375 -10.25 19.06 3.80
C GLN A 375 -11.42 18.38 3.07
N GLY A 376 -11.11 17.46 2.15
CA GLY A 376 -12.11 16.69 1.41
C GLY A 376 -12.77 17.44 0.25
N VAL A 377 -12.33 18.66 -0.06
CA VAL A 377 -12.85 19.46 -1.17
C VAL A 377 -12.16 19.08 -2.48
N HIS A 378 -12.98 18.91 -3.52
CA HIS A 378 -12.54 18.82 -4.90
C HIS A 378 -12.92 20.12 -5.65
N ILE A 379 -11.94 20.79 -6.23
CA ILE A 379 -12.12 21.92 -7.13
C ILE A 379 -12.04 21.42 -8.56
N GLY A 380 -13.18 21.41 -9.26
CA GLY A 380 -13.28 20.92 -10.63
C GLY A 380 -12.53 21.78 -11.63
N GLU A 381 -12.31 21.21 -12.81
CA GLU A 381 -11.55 21.83 -13.89
C GLU A 381 -12.04 23.25 -14.21
N GLY A 382 -11.12 24.20 -14.34
CA GLY A 382 -11.44 25.58 -14.71
C GLY A 382 -12.24 26.38 -13.67
N ALA A 383 -12.63 25.78 -12.53
CA ALA A 383 -13.40 26.46 -11.51
C ALA A 383 -12.65 27.68 -10.93
N VAL A 384 -13.40 28.68 -10.48
CA VAL A 384 -12.85 29.92 -9.90
C VAL A 384 -13.35 30.06 -8.47
N VAL A 385 -12.43 30.15 -7.53
CA VAL A 385 -12.71 30.52 -6.14
C VAL A 385 -12.34 31.99 -5.97
N CYS A 386 -13.34 32.84 -5.76
CA CYS A 386 -13.10 34.27 -5.60
C CYS A 386 -12.29 34.59 -4.33
N ALA A 387 -11.68 35.77 -4.32
CA ALA A 387 -10.88 36.27 -3.22
C ALA A 387 -11.61 36.19 -1.87
N GLY A 388 -10.90 35.74 -0.83
CA GLY A 388 -11.41 35.64 0.54
C GLY A 388 -12.51 34.60 0.78
N ALA A 389 -12.89 33.80 -0.21
CA ALA A 389 -13.94 32.78 -0.05
C ALA A 389 -13.46 31.60 0.82
N ILE A 390 -14.39 30.95 1.55
CA ILE A 390 -14.11 29.71 2.31
C ILE A 390 -14.91 28.57 1.68
N VAL A 391 -14.20 27.64 1.03
CA VAL A 391 -14.80 26.51 0.32
C VAL A 391 -14.88 25.31 1.26
N THR A 392 -16.12 24.94 1.60
CA THR A 392 -16.43 23.83 2.51
C THR A 392 -17.02 22.60 1.81
N LYS A 393 -17.31 22.71 0.51
CA LYS A 393 -17.87 21.67 -0.35
C LYS A 393 -17.21 21.72 -1.73
N SER A 394 -17.16 20.60 -2.42
CA SER A 394 -16.61 20.52 -3.79
C SER A 394 -17.29 21.48 -4.75
N VAL A 395 -16.53 21.95 -5.73
CA VAL A 395 -16.94 22.96 -6.72
C VAL A 395 -16.94 22.29 -8.09
N GLU A 396 -18.07 22.35 -8.77
CA GLU A 396 -18.24 21.80 -10.12
C GLU A 396 -17.31 22.49 -11.14
N PRO A 397 -16.91 21.79 -12.22
CA PRO A 397 -16.10 22.37 -13.29
C PRO A 397 -16.66 23.70 -13.82
N TYR A 398 -15.75 24.62 -14.13
CA TYR A 398 -15.98 25.97 -14.65
C TYR A 398 -16.91 26.83 -13.78
N THR A 399 -17.22 26.42 -12.55
CA THR A 399 -18.10 27.20 -11.67
C THR A 399 -17.32 28.30 -10.97
N ILE A 400 -17.92 29.48 -10.88
CA ILE A 400 -17.39 30.60 -10.09
C ILE A 400 -18.08 30.60 -8.74
N VAL A 401 -17.32 30.55 -7.65
CA VAL A 401 -17.82 30.56 -6.27
C VAL A 401 -17.25 31.72 -5.45
N ALA A 402 -18.05 32.29 -4.55
CA ALA A 402 -17.63 33.34 -3.64
C ALA A 402 -18.37 33.28 -2.29
N GLY A 403 -17.83 33.92 -1.27
CA GLY A 403 -18.46 34.06 0.06
C GLY A 403 -18.00 33.04 1.11
N ILE A 404 -18.62 33.13 2.29
CA ILE A 404 -18.36 32.28 3.46
C ILE A 404 -19.71 31.77 4.01
N PRO A 405 -20.03 30.47 3.85
CA PRO A 405 -19.34 29.51 2.98
C PRO A 405 -19.49 29.91 1.50
N ALA A 406 -18.54 29.47 0.67
CA ALA A 406 -18.53 29.76 -0.75
C ALA A 406 -19.78 29.18 -1.45
N ARG A 407 -20.43 30.01 -2.26
CA ARG A 407 -21.61 29.64 -3.07
C ARG A 407 -21.37 29.99 -4.52
N ARG A 408 -22.01 29.24 -5.42
CA ARG A 408 -22.00 29.53 -6.85
C ARG A 408 -22.56 30.92 -7.13
N ILE A 409 -21.81 31.71 -7.88
CA ILE A 409 -22.18 33.05 -8.35
C ILE A 409 -22.13 33.19 -9.87
N GLY A 410 -21.55 32.22 -10.58
CA GLY A 410 -21.43 32.29 -12.03
C GLY A 410 -20.82 31.05 -12.66
N ILE A 411 -20.56 31.17 -13.95
CA ILE A 411 -19.92 30.16 -14.80
C ILE A 411 -18.79 30.86 -15.55
N ARG A 412 -17.60 30.25 -15.57
CA ARG A 412 -16.43 30.68 -16.32
C ARG A 412 -16.52 30.16 -17.75
N ASN A 413 -15.85 30.83 -18.68
CA ASN A 413 -15.60 30.28 -20.02
C ASN A 413 -14.87 28.92 -19.91
N ASN A 414 -15.29 27.93 -20.70
CA ASN A 414 -14.71 26.59 -20.77
C ASN A 414 -13.66 26.42 -21.87
N ASN A 415 -13.44 27.42 -22.73
CA ASN A 415 -12.35 27.41 -23.70
C ASN A 415 -11.11 28.13 -23.13
N LEU A 416 -10.30 27.40 -22.35
CA LEU A 416 -9.12 27.94 -21.67
C LEU A 416 -7.84 27.47 -22.35
N GLU A 417 -7.04 28.40 -22.88
CA GLU A 417 -5.83 28.10 -23.66
C GLU A 417 -4.54 28.62 -23.01
N TYR A 418 -4.61 29.13 -21.77
CA TYR A 418 -3.45 29.74 -21.12
C TYR A 418 -2.53 28.72 -20.46
N HIS A 419 -1.27 29.13 -20.30
CA HIS A 419 -0.31 28.46 -19.44
C HIS A 419 0.13 29.38 -18.31
N CYS A 420 0.15 28.86 -17.08
CA CYS A 420 0.67 29.60 -15.93
C CYS A 420 2.21 29.49 -15.91
N ILE A 421 2.88 30.38 -16.64
CA ILE A 421 4.34 30.39 -16.83
C ILE A 421 4.98 31.50 -15.99
N TRP A 422 6.21 31.24 -15.53
CA TRP A 422 7.10 32.26 -14.97
C TRP A 422 8.52 32.04 -15.46
N ASP A 423 9.01 32.99 -16.25
CA ASP A 423 10.29 32.86 -16.95
C ASP A 423 11.48 33.38 -16.14
N SER A 424 11.25 34.05 -15.00
CA SER A 424 12.33 34.53 -14.14
C SER A 424 12.86 33.39 -13.25
N PRO A 425 14.18 33.18 -13.18
CA PRO A 425 14.77 32.21 -12.26
C PRO A 425 14.61 32.61 -10.79
N PHE A 426 14.34 33.90 -10.56
CA PHE A 426 14.12 34.49 -9.24
C PHE A 426 12.63 34.57 -8.90
N THR A 427 12.31 34.25 -7.65
CA THR A 427 10.94 34.30 -7.09
C THR A 427 10.95 34.74 -5.64
#